data_AF-A0A2V7FR02-F1
#
_entry.id   AF-A0A2V7FR02-F1
#
_cell.length_a   1.000
_cell.length_b   1.000
_cell.length_c   1.000
_cell.angle_alpha   90.00
_cell.angle_beta   90.00
_cell.angle_gamma   90.00
#
_symmetry.space_group_name_H-M   'P 1'
#
loop_
_entity.id
_entity.type
_entity.pdbx_description
1 polymer ?
#
loop_
_entity_poly.entity_id
_entity_poly.type
_entity_poly.pdbx_seq_one_letter_code
_entity_poly.pdbx_strand_id
1 'polypeptide(L)'
;MTCSAAPRRLELCRFAVVDVETTGSAPPGGRVLEVAVAMLEGGTVHLAFDTLLDPGMPVPAAVVRLTGITDRLVAGRPRFADVAAGLGRVLEDGIFVAHNARFDWRFLAEECAAAGVPAPQGPPLCTIRLTRRLAPELRHRRLDQVAAFFGVENPARHRAFGDALAAAYILRVADWTPTLRIRNPQSAIRNPLLMHTSFQVGRLACHALDAGAVRLDGGAMFGIVPKVLWQRRAPADERNRIRLAMRCLLVEHPDGLVLIDTGLGNKENAKFMDIYGVDNEGRGGRTKLEDALAELGHTPADVAWVINTHLHFDHAGGNTYRNAGGEVGVSFPRARYVAQQRELDFARHLNERTAASYLPPNFAPVPFTPLDGEVDLIPGIRCLPTPGHTPGHQSVLVESEGERLCFIADLVPTSAHLPLPWIMGFDIEPLVTLETKRRMYTRAEGEGWLVLFEHDPDVVVGRLAREGRGFGLVEPVRAG
;
A
#
# COMPACT_ATOMS: atom_id res chain seq x y z
N MET A 1 -12.59 2.75 42.90
CA MET A 1 -12.78 3.60 41.71
C MET A 1 -11.81 3.13 40.65
N THR A 2 -12.22 2.21 39.77
CA THR A 2 -11.37 1.78 38.64
C THR A 2 -11.72 2.65 37.45
N CYS A 3 -10.82 3.57 37.12
CA CYS A 3 -10.90 4.37 35.90
C CYS A 3 -10.78 3.42 34.71
N SER A 4 -11.91 3.05 34.11
CA SER A 4 -11.94 2.33 32.84
C SER A 4 -11.46 3.31 31.77
N ALA A 5 -10.21 3.17 31.34
CA ALA A 5 -9.70 3.94 30.20
C ALA A 5 -10.65 3.77 29.01
N ALA A 6 -11.02 4.89 28.37
CA ALA A 6 -11.83 4.85 27.15
C ALA A 6 -11.11 4.00 26.08
N PRO A 7 -11.86 3.23 25.26
CA PRO A 7 -11.27 2.41 24.20
C PRO A 7 -10.42 3.29 23.27
N ARG A 8 -9.12 3.01 23.20
CA ARG A 8 -8.19 3.67 22.28
C ARG A 8 -8.30 3.04 20.90
N ARG A 9 -8.20 3.84 19.84
CA ARG A 9 -8.02 3.29 18.48
C ARG A 9 -6.71 2.52 18.44
N LEU A 10 -6.69 1.35 17.79
CA LEU A 10 -5.48 0.51 17.66
C LEU A 10 -4.31 1.30 17.05
N GLU A 11 -4.61 2.23 16.13
CA GLU A 11 -3.68 3.15 15.47
C GLU A 11 -2.92 4.07 16.45
N LEU A 12 -3.53 4.37 17.61
CA LEU A 12 -2.99 5.24 18.66
C LEU A 12 -2.34 4.43 19.79
N CYS A 13 -2.37 3.11 19.70
CA CYS A 13 -1.74 2.23 20.68
C CYS A 13 -0.27 2.02 20.34
N ARG A 14 0.56 2.01 21.38
CA ARG A 14 1.95 1.56 21.31
C ARG A 14 1.95 0.09 21.68
N PHE A 15 2.50 -0.78 20.84
CA PHE A 15 2.62 -2.20 21.14
C PHE A 15 4.07 -2.53 21.43
N ALA A 16 4.33 -3.11 22.60
CA ALA A 16 5.62 -3.65 22.97
C ALA A 16 5.59 -5.15 22.70
N VAL A 17 6.18 -5.57 21.58
CA VAL A 17 6.25 -6.97 21.17
C VAL A 17 7.50 -7.58 21.77
N VAL A 18 7.30 -8.51 22.67
CA VAL A 18 8.34 -9.09 23.52
C VAL A 18 8.54 -10.55 23.17
N ASP A 19 9.80 -10.96 23.20
CA ASP A 19 10.18 -12.36 23.10
C ASP A 19 11.33 -12.63 24.08
N VAL A 20 11.38 -13.84 24.64
CA VAL A 20 12.45 -14.27 25.53
C VAL A 20 12.97 -15.66 25.17
N GLU A 21 14.29 -15.79 25.12
CA GLU A 21 14.94 -17.10 25.11
C GLU A 21 15.29 -17.51 26.54
N THR A 22 15.17 -18.80 26.85
CA THR A 22 15.20 -19.27 28.24
C THR A 22 15.92 -20.59 28.40
N THR A 23 16.44 -20.87 29.59
CA THR A 23 17.12 -22.14 29.90
C THR A 23 16.15 -23.33 30.06
N GLY A 24 14.84 -23.11 30.08
CA GLY A 24 13.86 -24.16 30.36
C GLY A 24 12.46 -23.79 29.89
N SER A 25 11.51 -24.72 30.01
CA SER A 25 10.15 -24.53 29.46
C SER A 25 9.16 -23.83 30.41
N ALA A 26 9.53 -23.62 31.68
CA ALA A 26 8.73 -22.88 32.65
C ALA A 26 9.55 -22.50 33.90
N PRO A 27 9.16 -21.42 34.61
CA PRO A 27 9.54 -21.18 35.99
C PRO A 27 8.64 -21.95 37.00
N PRO A 28 9.13 -22.24 38.22
CA PRO A 28 10.51 -22.06 38.68
C PRO A 28 11.43 -23.16 38.11
N GLY A 29 12.68 -22.80 37.76
CA GLY A 29 13.70 -23.73 37.27
C GLY A 29 14.35 -23.36 35.93
N GLY A 30 13.64 -22.59 35.09
CA GLY A 30 14.23 -21.89 33.94
C GLY A 30 14.55 -20.43 34.27
N ARG A 31 15.48 -19.84 33.52
CA ARG A 31 15.94 -18.44 33.61
C ARG A 31 15.98 -17.82 32.22
N VAL A 32 15.83 -16.49 32.13
CA VAL A 32 15.93 -15.78 30.84
C VAL A 32 17.39 -15.65 30.40
N LEU A 33 17.65 -15.95 29.12
CA LEU A 33 18.96 -15.90 28.45
C LEU A 33 19.09 -14.75 27.46
N GLU A 34 17.97 -14.36 26.87
CA GLU A 34 17.87 -13.24 25.95
C GLU A 34 16.49 -12.62 26.12
N VAL A 35 16.40 -11.29 26.06
CA VAL A 35 15.13 -10.58 26.01
C VAL A 35 15.21 -9.49 24.96
N ALA A 36 14.18 -9.42 24.13
CA ALA A 36 14.06 -8.36 23.15
C ALA A 36 12.65 -7.75 23.17
N VAL A 37 12.60 -6.48 22.80
CA VAL A 37 11.35 -5.72 22.63
C VAL A 37 11.39 -4.97 21.32
N ALA A 38 10.50 -5.34 20.41
CA ALA A 38 10.19 -4.58 19.21
C ALA A 38 8.97 -3.69 19.47
N MET A 39 9.10 -2.40 19.18
CA MET A 39 8.01 -1.44 19.31
C MET A 39 7.29 -1.31 17.98
N LEU A 40 5.96 -1.41 18.01
CA LEU A 40 5.07 -1.00 16.92
C LEU A 40 4.24 0.20 17.37
N GLU A 41 4.48 1.34 16.75
CA GLU A 41 3.76 2.59 17.01
C GLU A 41 3.66 3.41 15.72
N GLY A 42 2.48 3.97 15.44
CA GLY A 42 2.25 4.75 14.21
C GLY A 42 2.52 3.98 12.90
N GLY A 43 2.42 2.65 12.92
CA GLY A 43 2.73 1.78 11.78
C GLY A 43 4.21 1.49 11.55
N THR A 44 5.11 2.04 12.38
CA THR A 44 6.56 1.79 12.31
C THR A 44 6.98 0.73 13.32
N VAL A 45 7.78 -0.23 12.86
CA VAL A 45 8.42 -1.25 13.70
C VAL A 45 9.88 -0.88 13.92
N HIS A 46 10.35 -0.86 15.16
CA HIS A 46 11.76 -0.72 15.49
C HIS A 46 12.14 -1.54 16.74
N LEU A 47 13.38 -2.00 16.80
CA LEU A 47 13.91 -2.72 17.96
C LEU A 47 14.26 -1.70 19.05
N ALA A 48 13.60 -1.75 20.20
CA ALA A 48 13.78 -0.81 21.31
C ALA A 48 14.60 -1.41 22.46
N PHE A 49 14.67 -2.74 22.55
CA PHE A 49 15.45 -3.44 23.55
C PHE A 49 15.93 -4.78 22.98
N ASP A 50 17.20 -5.14 23.23
CA ASP A 50 17.76 -6.44 22.89
C ASP A 50 19.01 -6.69 23.74
N THR A 51 19.01 -7.77 24.52
CA THR A 51 20.15 -8.10 25.35
C THR A 51 20.22 -9.59 25.69
N LEU A 52 21.43 -10.14 25.68
CA LEU A 52 21.76 -11.42 26.29
C LEU A 52 21.94 -11.25 27.80
N LEU A 53 21.55 -12.24 28.58
CA LEU A 53 21.59 -12.24 30.03
C LEU A 53 22.35 -13.43 30.59
N ASP A 54 23.09 -13.21 31.68
CA ASP A 54 23.63 -14.30 32.51
C ASP A 54 22.47 -14.93 33.31
N PRO A 55 22.08 -16.19 33.03
CA PRO A 55 21.00 -16.86 33.74
C PRO A 55 21.41 -17.31 35.16
N GLY A 56 22.70 -17.24 35.51
CA GLY A 56 23.25 -17.74 36.77
C GLY A 56 23.22 -19.28 36.88
N MET A 57 23.07 -19.98 35.76
CA MET A 57 23.04 -21.45 35.67
C MET A 57 23.55 -21.91 34.30
N PRO A 58 24.01 -23.18 34.16
CA PRO A 58 24.42 -23.70 32.87
C PRO A 58 23.28 -23.70 31.83
N VAL A 59 23.58 -23.32 30.58
CA VAL A 59 22.62 -23.37 29.48
C VAL A 59 22.46 -24.83 29.00
N PRO A 60 21.25 -25.43 29.09
CA PRO A 60 21.08 -26.82 28.71
C PRO A 60 21.38 -27.06 27.23
N ALA A 61 22.03 -28.19 26.91
CA ALA A 61 22.45 -28.52 25.54
C ALA A 61 21.31 -28.50 24.51
N ALA A 62 20.07 -28.79 24.93
CA ALA A 62 18.90 -28.69 24.06
C ALA A 62 18.58 -27.23 23.66
N VAL A 63 18.73 -26.28 24.59
CA VAL A 63 18.53 -24.85 24.35
C VAL A 63 19.64 -24.30 23.46
N VAL A 64 20.89 -24.71 23.70
CA VAL A 64 22.03 -24.34 22.83
C VAL A 64 21.79 -24.76 21.39
N ARG A 65 21.31 -26.00 21.16
CA ARG A 65 21.00 -26.49 19.81
C ARG A 65 19.89 -25.71 19.12
N LEU A 66 18.94 -25.16 19.88
CA LEU A 66 17.80 -24.43 19.34
C LEU A 66 18.16 -22.98 19.01
N THR A 67 18.82 -22.28 19.93
CA THR A 67 19.02 -20.83 19.90
C THR A 67 20.43 -20.41 19.49
N GLY A 68 21.40 -21.33 19.59
CA GLY A 68 22.83 -21.02 19.47
C GLY A 68 23.42 -20.29 20.68
N ILE A 69 22.62 -19.96 21.70
CA ILE A 69 23.10 -19.29 22.91
C ILE A 69 23.86 -20.31 23.77
N THR A 70 25.14 -20.06 24.01
CA THR A 70 26.03 -20.92 24.80
C THR A 70 26.40 -20.25 26.12
N ASP A 71 26.87 -21.01 27.11
CA ASP A 71 27.43 -20.46 28.35
C ASP A 71 28.49 -19.38 28.09
N ARG A 72 29.28 -19.55 27.02
CA ARG A 72 30.30 -18.57 26.61
C ARG A 72 29.70 -17.24 26.15
N LEU A 73 28.52 -17.23 25.53
CA LEU A 73 27.88 -16.01 25.03
C LEU A 73 27.21 -15.19 26.14
N VAL A 74 26.71 -15.88 27.17
CA VAL A 74 26.07 -15.27 28.34
C VAL A 74 27.04 -14.95 29.47
N ALA A 75 28.25 -15.52 29.46
CA ALA A 75 29.30 -15.21 30.42
C ALA A 75 29.66 -13.71 30.39
N GLY A 76 29.58 -13.06 31.56
CA GLY A 76 29.88 -11.62 31.71
C GLY A 76 28.79 -10.69 31.19
N ARG A 77 27.66 -11.22 30.74
CA ARG A 77 26.46 -10.43 30.43
C ARG A 77 25.76 -9.98 31.72
N PRO A 78 24.98 -8.89 31.68
CA PRO A 78 24.19 -8.49 32.84
C PRO A 78 23.21 -9.60 33.25
N ARG A 79 22.87 -9.65 34.53
CA ARG A 79 21.73 -10.44 35.00
C ARG A 79 20.44 -9.68 34.76
N PHE A 80 19.31 -10.37 34.82
CA PHE A 80 18.02 -9.72 34.62
C PHE A 80 17.81 -8.50 35.54
N ALA A 81 18.19 -8.62 36.82
CA ALA A 81 18.06 -7.55 37.80
C ALA A 81 18.79 -6.26 37.37
N ASP A 82 19.91 -6.36 36.65
CA ASP A 82 20.69 -5.22 36.18
C ASP A 82 19.99 -4.46 35.04
N VAL A 83 19.13 -5.14 34.28
CA VAL A 83 18.42 -4.56 33.12
C VAL A 83 16.95 -4.27 33.38
N ALA A 84 16.40 -4.77 34.49
CA ALA A 84 14.97 -4.77 34.77
C ALA A 84 14.34 -3.37 34.73
N ALA A 85 15.03 -2.36 35.27
CA ALA A 85 14.56 -0.97 35.22
C ALA A 85 14.58 -0.38 33.80
N GLY A 86 15.57 -0.75 32.98
CA GLY A 86 15.65 -0.34 31.58
C GLY A 86 14.51 -0.96 30.76
N LEU A 87 14.30 -2.26 30.91
CA LEU A 87 13.21 -2.99 30.29
C LEU A 87 11.83 -2.44 30.70
N GLY A 88 11.64 -2.16 31.99
CA GLY A 88 10.40 -1.57 32.50
C GLY A 88 10.03 -0.25 31.82
N ARG A 89 11.00 0.64 31.57
CA ARG A 89 10.78 1.91 30.85
C ARG A 89 10.38 1.70 29.39
N VAL A 90 10.92 0.68 28.73
CA VAL A 90 10.55 0.37 27.33
C VAL A 90 9.13 -0.19 27.25
N LEU A 91 8.72 -0.99 28.24
CA LEU A 91 7.39 -1.57 28.31
C LEU A 91 6.32 -0.58 28.82
N GLU A 92 6.74 0.56 29.38
CA GLU A 92 5.85 1.58 29.92
C GLU A 92 4.94 2.17 28.83
N ASP A 93 3.65 2.28 29.14
CA ASP A 93 2.57 2.73 28.24
C ASP A 93 2.38 1.90 26.95
N GLY A 94 3.09 0.78 26.80
CA GLY A 94 2.97 -0.17 25.70
C GLY A 94 2.01 -1.32 26.04
N ILE A 95 1.19 -1.73 25.07
CA ILE A 95 0.44 -2.99 25.15
C ILE A 95 1.43 -4.13 24.97
N PHE A 96 1.57 -4.97 25.98
CA PHE A 96 2.42 -6.16 25.90
C PHE A 96 1.87 -7.15 24.86
N VAL A 97 2.71 -7.54 23.90
CA VAL A 97 2.38 -8.52 22.86
C VAL A 97 3.47 -9.59 22.81
N ALA A 98 3.11 -10.85 22.59
CA ALA A 98 4.09 -11.90 22.32
C ALA A 98 3.50 -13.10 21.56
N HIS A 99 4.34 -13.85 20.85
CA HIS A 99 3.94 -15.06 20.14
C HIS A 99 3.97 -16.26 21.08
N ASN A 100 2.82 -16.53 21.72
CA ASN A 100 2.66 -17.35 22.93
C ASN A 100 2.84 -16.58 24.25
N ALA A 101 2.31 -15.37 24.33
CA ALA A 101 2.45 -14.47 25.48
C ALA A 101 2.29 -15.02 26.91
N ARG A 102 1.61 -16.16 27.12
CA ARG A 102 1.59 -16.81 28.44
C ARG A 102 3.00 -17.25 28.89
N PHE A 103 3.82 -17.69 27.94
CA PHE A 103 5.19 -18.15 28.17
C PHE A 103 6.08 -16.99 28.59
N ASP A 104 6.21 -15.98 27.72
CA ASP A 104 7.08 -14.82 27.92
C ASP A 104 6.70 -14.05 29.18
N TRP A 105 5.39 -13.84 29.38
CA TRP A 105 4.87 -13.18 30.57
C TRP A 105 5.26 -13.88 31.87
N ARG A 106 5.23 -15.22 31.90
CA ARG A 106 5.58 -15.99 33.12
C ARG A 106 7.05 -15.83 33.47
N PHE A 107 7.93 -15.87 32.49
CA PHE A 107 9.36 -15.67 32.71
C PHE A 107 9.66 -14.25 33.17
N LEU A 108 9.11 -13.25 32.50
CA LEU A 108 9.30 -11.85 32.91
C LEU A 108 8.72 -11.56 34.29
N ALA A 109 7.53 -12.09 34.61
CA ALA A 109 6.94 -11.91 35.93
C ALA A 109 7.81 -12.52 37.05
N GLU A 110 8.36 -13.72 36.84
CA GLU A 110 9.26 -14.37 37.80
C GLU A 110 10.57 -13.59 37.97
N GLU A 111 11.20 -13.18 36.86
CA GLU A 111 12.45 -12.43 36.91
C GLU A 111 12.25 -11.02 37.51
N CYS A 112 11.12 -10.36 37.22
CA CYS A 112 10.75 -9.10 37.87
C CYS A 112 10.54 -9.29 39.38
N ALA A 113 9.86 -10.35 39.81
CA ALA A 113 9.66 -10.67 41.22
C ALA A 113 10.99 -10.94 41.94
N ALA A 114 11.89 -11.70 41.31
CA ALA A 114 13.23 -11.98 41.84
C ALA A 114 14.10 -10.71 41.91
N ALA A 115 13.94 -9.77 40.98
CA ALA A 115 14.65 -8.50 40.95
C ALA A 115 14.01 -7.41 41.85
N GLY A 116 12.85 -7.68 42.45
CA GLY A 116 12.13 -6.70 43.28
C GLY A 116 11.56 -5.52 42.48
N VAL A 117 11.28 -5.69 41.18
CA VAL A 117 10.65 -4.66 40.34
C VAL A 117 9.22 -5.06 39.95
N PRO A 118 8.35 -4.09 39.62
CA PRO A 118 7.02 -4.40 39.11
C PRO A 118 7.10 -5.18 37.81
N ALA A 119 6.27 -6.23 37.68
CA ALA A 119 6.05 -6.92 36.42
C ALA A 119 5.32 -5.99 35.42
N PRO A 120 5.36 -6.31 34.10
CA PRO A 120 4.55 -5.62 33.11
C PRO A 120 3.07 -5.58 33.53
N GLN A 121 2.38 -4.49 33.23
CA GLN A 121 0.98 -4.29 33.63
C GLN A 121 0.01 -4.57 32.47
N GLY A 122 -1.24 -4.92 32.82
CA GLY A 122 -2.33 -5.14 31.86
C GLY A 122 -2.38 -6.57 31.28
N PRO A 123 -3.47 -6.93 30.57
CA PRO A 123 -3.59 -8.24 29.96
C PRO A 123 -2.69 -8.35 28.71
N PRO A 124 -1.86 -9.40 28.58
CA PRO A 124 -1.01 -9.57 27.41
C PRO A 124 -1.83 -9.95 26.18
N LEU A 125 -1.49 -9.36 25.04
CA LEU A 125 -2.01 -9.76 23.74
C LEU A 125 -1.18 -10.93 23.20
N CYS A 126 -1.86 -12.00 22.79
CA CYS A 126 -1.21 -13.20 22.26
C CYS A 126 -1.43 -13.32 20.76
N THR A 127 -0.33 -13.29 20.02
CA THR A 127 -0.34 -13.30 18.56
C THR A 127 -0.84 -14.63 17.97
N ILE A 128 -0.70 -15.75 18.71
CA ILE A 128 -1.35 -17.05 18.38
C ILE A 128 -2.88 -16.96 18.51
N ARG A 129 -3.38 -16.39 19.62
CA ARG A 129 -4.83 -16.27 19.86
C ARG A 129 -5.48 -15.38 18.83
N LEU A 130 -4.78 -14.31 18.49
CA LEU A 130 -5.15 -13.49 17.37
C LEU A 130 -5.23 -14.31 16.09
N THR A 131 -4.13 -14.97 15.70
CA THR A 131 -4.04 -15.62 14.39
C THR A 131 -5.11 -16.70 14.24
N ARG A 132 -5.60 -17.30 15.33
CA ARG A 132 -6.79 -18.18 15.30
C ARG A 132 -8.05 -17.49 14.78
N ARG A 133 -8.21 -16.20 15.05
CA ARG A 133 -9.34 -15.41 14.57
C ARG A 133 -9.11 -14.88 13.15
N LEU A 134 -7.89 -14.46 12.83
CA LEU A 134 -7.58 -13.80 11.55
C LEU A 134 -7.27 -14.78 10.40
N ALA A 135 -6.67 -15.93 10.72
CA ALA A 135 -6.29 -16.96 9.75
C ALA A 135 -6.76 -18.32 10.28
N PRO A 136 -8.08 -18.59 10.28
CA PRO A 136 -8.64 -19.86 10.76
C PRO A 136 -8.10 -21.07 10.00
N GLU A 137 -7.80 -20.92 8.70
CA GLU A 137 -7.28 -21.94 7.78
C GLU A 137 -5.86 -22.43 8.12
N LEU A 138 -5.07 -21.66 8.88
CA LEU A 138 -3.77 -22.12 9.36
C LEU A 138 -3.94 -23.27 10.36
N ARG A 139 -3.58 -24.48 9.95
CA ARG A 139 -3.62 -25.66 10.84
C ARG A 139 -2.63 -25.56 11.99
N HIS A 140 -1.46 -24.99 11.73
CA HIS A 140 -0.39 -24.81 12.70
C HIS A 140 -0.04 -23.33 12.83
N ARG A 141 0.29 -22.88 14.04
CA ARG A 141 0.47 -21.47 14.39
C ARG A 141 1.78 -21.24 15.13
N ARG A 142 2.83 -21.93 14.69
CA ARG A 142 4.20 -21.58 15.08
C ARG A 142 4.60 -20.29 14.37
N LEU A 143 5.53 -19.54 14.94
CA LEU A 143 5.86 -18.20 14.46
C LEU A 143 6.30 -18.22 12.99
N ASP A 144 7.10 -19.20 12.60
CA ASP A 144 7.56 -19.42 11.22
C ASP A 144 6.40 -19.59 10.23
N GLN A 145 5.38 -20.35 10.60
CA GLN A 145 4.23 -20.63 9.75
C GLN A 145 3.31 -19.41 9.63
N VAL A 146 3.13 -18.68 10.74
CA VAL A 146 2.36 -17.44 10.74
C VAL A 146 3.11 -16.36 9.95
N ALA A 147 4.42 -16.24 10.14
CA ALA A 147 5.27 -15.31 9.41
C ALA A 147 5.23 -15.60 7.90
N ALA A 148 5.40 -16.87 7.50
CA ALA A 148 5.31 -17.29 6.11
C ALA A 148 3.93 -16.98 5.50
N PHE A 149 2.85 -17.23 6.24
CA PHE A 149 1.48 -16.91 5.80
C PHE A 149 1.29 -15.42 5.53
N PHE A 150 1.86 -14.56 6.37
CA PHE A 150 1.79 -13.11 6.23
C PHE A 150 2.93 -12.51 5.39
N GLY A 151 3.77 -13.32 4.75
CA GLY A 151 4.91 -12.85 3.95
C GLY A 151 5.98 -12.09 4.76
N VAL A 152 6.10 -12.39 6.06
CA VAL A 152 7.07 -11.78 6.96
C VAL A 152 8.32 -12.65 7.05
N GLU A 153 9.48 -12.05 6.81
CA GLU A 153 10.78 -12.69 7.04
C GLU A 153 11.20 -12.56 8.51
N ASN A 154 11.80 -13.62 9.06
CA ASN A 154 12.42 -13.59 10.37
C ASN A 154 13.95 -13.49 10.20
N PRO A 155 14.57 -12.36 10.61
CA PRO A 155 15.99 -12.12 10.37
C PRO A 155 16.91 -13.01 11.22
N ALA A 156 16.42 -13.59 12.32
CA ALA A 156 17.19 -14.44 13.21
C ALA A 156 16.29 -15.35 14.04
N ARG A 157 15.88 -16.45 13.43
CA ARG A 157 15.02 -17.45 14.06
C ARG A 157 15.66 -18.02 15.34
N HIS A 158 14.85 -18.20 16.39
CA HIS A 158 15.30 -18.69 17.71
C HIS A 158 16.31 -17.76 18.40
N ARG A 159 16.16 -16.47 18.10
CA ARG A 159 16.77 -15.37 18.83
C ARG A 159 15.65 -14.41 19.17
N ALA A 160 15.67 -13.89 20.40
CA ALA A 160 14.58 -13.07 20.90
C ALA A 160 14.31 -11.86 20.00
N PHE A 161 15.36 -11.19 19.51
CA PHE A 161 15.19 -10.03 18.63
C PHE A 161 14.54 -10.38 17.28
N GLY A 162 14.90 -11.53 16.69
CA GLY A 162 14.36 -11.96 15.40
C GLY A 162 12.90 -12.35 15.52
N ASP A 163 12.56 -13.09 16.57
CA ASP A 163 11.20 -13.57 16.83
C ASP A 163 10.28 -12.40 17.26
N ALA A 164 10.77 -11.45 18.07
CA ALA A 164 10.04 -10.23 18.43
C ALA A 164 9.75 -9.34 17.21
N LEU A 165 10.74 -9.13 16.33
CA LEU A 165 10.55 -8.37 15.09
C LEU A 165 9.55 -9.05 14.16
N ALA A 166 9.68 -10.37 13.95
CA ALA A 166 8.74 -11.12 13.11
C ALA A 166 7.30 -11.02 13.65
N ALA A 167 7.11 -11.17 14.97
CA ALA A 167 5.81 -11.00 15.61
C ALA A 167 5.26 -9.57 15.50
N ALA A 168 6.13 -8.54 15.55
CA ALA A 168 5.73 -7.14 15.37
C ALA A 168 5.34 -6.83 13.93
N TYR A 169 6.05 -7.39 12.95
CA TYR A 169 5.66 -7.28 11.55
C TYR A 169 4.37 -8.04 11.25
N ILE A 170 4.17 -9.24 11.81
CA ILE A 170 2.87 -9.94 11.74
C ILE A 170 1.76 -9.05 12.32
N LEU A 171 1.96 -8.46 13.51
CA LEU A 171 1.01 -7.55 14.12
C LEU A 171 0.74 -6.31 13.24
N ARG A 172 1.73 -5.83 12.48
CA ARG A 172 1.58 -4.71 11.55
C ARG A 172 0.79 -5.08 10.29
N VAL A 173 1.01 -6.28 9.73
CA VAL A 173 0.44 -6.67 8.43
C VAL A 173 -0.83 -7.51 8.53
N ALA A 174 -1.02 -8.23 9.65
CA ALA A 174 -2.26 -8.94 9.90
C ALA A 174 -3.37 -7.89 9.97
N ASP A 175 -4.40 -8.03 9.16
CA ASP A 175 -5.47 -7.04 9.10
C ASP A 175 -6.35 -7.16 10.36
N TRP A 176 -6.33 -6.14 11.23
CA TRP A 176 -6.94 -6.18 12.57
C TRP A 176 -8.37 -5.64 12.63
N THR A 177 -9.13 -5.69 11.54
CA THR A 177 -10.53 -5.24 11.57
C THR A 177 -11.51 -6.30 11.09
N PRO A 178 -12.53 -6.68 11.90
CA PRO A 178 -13.84 -7.02 11.34
C PRO A 178 -14.46 -5.69 10.90
N THR A 179 -14.76 -5.54 9.61
CA THR A 179 -15.29 -4.31 8.98
C THR A 179 -14.30 -3.14 8.94
N LEU A 180 -13.61 -3.01 7.80
CA LEU A 180 -12.78 -1.86 7.48
C LEU A 180 -13.71 -0.79 6.88
N ARG A 181 -14.25 0.10 7.72
CA ARG A 181 -14.89 1.36 7.28
C ARG A 181 -13.79 2.40 7.10
N ILE A 182 -13.68 3.10 5.96
CA ILE A 182 -12.65 4.15 5.89
C ILE A 182 -13.02 5.26 6.86
N ARG A 183 -12.17 5.47 7.86
CA ARG A 183 -12.05 6.78 8.50
C ARG A 183 -10.67 7.41 8.37
N ASN A 184 -9.67 6.69 7.86
CA ASN A 184 -8.31 7.20 7.74
C ASN A 184 -7.54 6.45 6.62
N PRO A 185 -7.06 7.11 5.56
CA PRO A 185 -6.27 6.48 4.49
C PRO A 185 -4.97 5.79 4.98
N GLN A 186 -4.51 6.06 6.21
CA GLN A 186 -3.38 5.35 6.83
C GLN A 186 -3.61 3.84 7.08
N SER A 187 -4.83 3.32 6.92
CA SER A 187 -5.17 1.89 7.10
C SER A 187 -4.91 1.00 5.87
N ALA A 188 -4.32 1.53 4.80
CA ALA A 188 -3.95 0.72 3.64
C ALA A 188 -2.95 -0.37 4.03
N ILE A 189 -3.22 -1.63 3.63
CA ILE A 189 -2.32 -2.76 3.89
C ILE A 189 -1.09 -2.60 2.98
N ARG A 190 0.10 -2.47 3.58
CA ARG A 190 1.37 -2.21 2.87
C ARG A 190 2.31 -3.42 2.96
N ASN A 191 2.70 -3.95 1.81
CA ASN A 191 3.86 -4.84 1.66
C ASN A 191 4.63 -4.40 0.41
N PRO A 192 5.92 -4.03 0.50
CA PRO A 192 6.72 -3.60 -0.65
C PRO A 192 6.96 -4.71 -1.69
N LEU A 193 6.51 -5.94 -1.45
CA LEU A 193 6.47 -7.04 -2.41
C LEU A 193 5.13 -7.18 -3.15
N LEU A 194 4.05 -6.57 -2.65
CA LEU A 194 2.72 -6.65 -3.27
C LEU A 194 2.60 -5.65 -4.41
N MET A 195 1.98 -6.10 -5.49
CA MET A 195 1.73 -5.30 -6.70
C MET A 195 0.43 -4.49 -6.59
N HIS A 196 -0.05 -4.24 -5.37
CA HIS A 196 -1.24 -3.42 -5.12
C HIS A 196 -1.24 -2.78 -3.72
N THR A 197 -2.01 -1.71 -3.57
CA THR A 197 -2.37 -1.13 -2.27
C THR A 197 -3.89 -1.23 -2.08
N SER A 198 -4.33 -1.98 -1.08
CA SER A 198 -5.75 -2.26 -0.82
C SER A 198 -6.30 -1.37 0.30
N PHE A 199 -7.54 -0.90 0.13
CA PHE A 199 -8.30 -0.11 1.10
C PHE A 199 -9.80 -0.26 0.80
N GLN A 200 -10.68 0.10 1.74
CA GLN A 200 -12.13 0.11 1.47
C GLN A 200 -12.57 1.48 0.96
N VAL A 201 -13.80 1.61 0.46
CA VAL A 201 -14.60 2.84 0.31
C VAL A 201 -16.02 2.45 0.70
N GLY A 202 -16.46 2.88 1.89
CA GLY A 202 -17.65 2.36 2.55
C GLY A 202 -17.58 0.84 2.64
N ARG A 203 -18.46 0.15 1.90
CA ARG A 203 -18.49 -1.31 1.78
C ARG A 203 -17.77 -1.89 0.54
N LEU A 204 -17.18 -1.05 -0.31
CA LEU A 204 -16.53 -1.48 -1.56
C LEU A 204 -15.03 -1.67 -1.33
N ALA A 205 -14.50 -2.86 -1.64
CA ALA A 205 -13.05 -3.07 -1.63
C ALA A 205 -12.41 -2.42 -2.86
N CYS A 206 -11.35 -1.65 -2.64
CA CYS A 206 -10.64 -0.89 -3.66
C CYS A 206 -9.14 -1.23 -3.62
N HIS A 207 -8.54 -1.39 -4.79
CA HIS A 207 -7.14 -1.77 -4.93
C HIS A 207 -6.45 -0.89 -5.97
N ALA A 208 -5.48 -0.11 -5.54
CA ALA A 208 -4.58 0.59 -6.46
C ALA A 208 -3.54 -0.42 -6.96
N LEU A 209 -3.72 -0.93 -8.18
CA LEU A 209 -2.86 -1.93 -8.81
C LEU A 209 -1.63 -1.27 -9.42
N ASP A 210 -0.45 -1.86 -9.25
CA ASP A 210 0.78 -1.47 -9.92
C ASP A 210 0.85 -2.12 -11.31
N ALA A 211 0.52 -1.37 -12.37
CA ALA A 211 0.72 -1.84 -13.75
C ALA A 211 2.11 -1.50 -14.31
N GLY A 212 3.07 -1.11 -13.45
CA GLY A 212 4.42 -0.74 -13.82
C GLY A 212 4.65 0.77 -13.86
N ALA A 213 5.70 1.16 -14.59
CA ALA A 213 6.11 2.55 -14.69
C ALA A 213 6.56 2.95 -16.09
N VAL A 214 6.45 4.24 -16.37
CA VAL A 214 7.04 4.90 -17.54
C VAL A 214 7.88 6.10 -17.09
N ARG A 215 8.62 6.68 -18.03
CA ARG A 215 9.45 7.86 -17.82
C ARG A 215 9.18 8.87 -18.93
N LEU A 216 8.72 10.05 -18.54
CA LEU A 216 8.45 11.17 -19.46
C LEU A 216 9.37 12.34 -19.14
N ASP A 217 9.66 13.18 -20.15
CA ASP A 217 10.47 14.39 -19.95
C ASP A 217 9.83 15.29 -18.87
N GLY A 218 10.61 15.64 -17.85
CA GLY A 218 10.14 16.46 -16.73
C GLY A 218 9.77 17.88 -17.14
N GLY A 219 10.42 18.44 -18.17
CA GLY A 219 10.01 19.74 -18.72
C GLY A 219 8.60 19.65 -19.31
N ALA A 220 8.32 18.61 -20.09
CA ALA A 220 7.00 18.36 -20.64
C ALA A 220 5.96 18.05 -19.56
N MET A 221 6.30 17.29 -18.51
CA MET A 221 5.38 17.00 -17.40
C MET A 221 5.03 18.23 -16.57
N PHE A 222 5.90 19.24 -16.50
CA PHE A 222 5.65 20.44 -15.68
C PHE A 222 5.40 21.72 -16.50
N GLY A 223 5.39 21.62 -17.83
CA GLY A 223 5.05 22.71 -18.74
C GLY A 223 5.92 23.95 -18.52
N ILE A 224 5.28 25.06 -18.12
CA ILE A 224 5.95 26.35 -17.91
C ILE A 224 6.72 26.45 -16.59
N VAL A 225 6.59 25.46 -15.69
CA VAL A 225 7.25 25.52 -14.39
C VAL A 225 8.76 25.28 -14.56
N PRO A 226 9.62 26.17 -14.04
CA PRO A 226 11.07 26.00 -14.16
C PRO A 226 11.60 24.73 -13.49
N LYS A 227 12.58 24.07 -14.13
CA LYS A 227 13.25 22.85 -13.62
C LYS A 227 13.74 22.96 -12.19
N VAL A 228 14.32 24.11 -11.83
CA VAL A 228 14.82 24.36 -10.46
C VAL A 228 13.76 24.23 -9.37
N LEU A 229 12.48 24.35 -9.72
CA LEU A 229 11.34 24.18 -8.82
C LEU A 229 10.80 22.74 -8.86
N TRP A 230 10.44 22.23 -10.04
CA TRP A 230 9.78 20.93 -10.12
C TRP A 230 10.69 19.75 -9.78
N GLN A 231 11.99 19.83 -10.08
CA GLN A 231 12.92 18.73 -9.82
C GLN A 231 13.10 18.41 -8.32
N ARG A 232 12.70 19.34 -7.44
CA ARG A 232 12.68 19.13 -5.99
C ARG A 232 11.53 18.23 -5.54
N ARG A 233 10.48 18.10 -6.37
CA ARG A 233 9.29 17.29 -6.10
C ARG A 233 9.24 16.02 -6.93
N ALA A 234 9.80 16.05 -8.14
CA ALA A 234 9.89 14.91 -9.03
C ALA A 234 11.33 14.84 -9.60
N PRO A 235 12.23 14.08 -8.97
CA PRO A 235 13.60 13.93 -9.43
C PRO A 235 13.64 13.34 -10.86
N ALA A 236 14.43 13.98 -11.73
CA ALA A 236 14.65 13.51 -13.10
C ALA A 236 15.94 12.70 -13.24
N ASP A 237 15.96 11.79 -14.20
CA ASP A 237 17.17 11.07 -14.63
C ASP A 237 18.09 11.94 -15.51
N GLU A 238 19.20 11.36 -15.95
CA GLU A 238 20.20 12.04 -16.81
C GLU A 238 19.65 12.48 -18.17
N ARG A 239 18.54 11.87 -18.64
CA ARG A 239 17.83 12.25 -19.86
C ARG A 239 16.70 13.25 -19.59
N ASN A 240 16.68 13.86 -18.39
CA ASN A 240 15.66 14.77 -17.91
C ASN A 240 14.26 14.13 -17.74
N ARG A 241 14.16 12.81 -17.61
CA ARG A 241 12.87 12.13 -17.47
C ARG A 241 12.53 11.87 -16.01
N ILE A 242 11.28 12.12 -15.62
CA ILE A 242 10.75 11.75 -14.30
C ILE A 242 10.08 10.38 -14.36
N ARG A 243 10.13 9.62 -13.26
CA ARG A 243 9.43 8.34 -13.15
C ARG A 243 7.94 8.59 -12.87
N LEU A 244 7.08 7.89 -13.60
CA LEU A 244 5.63 7.90 -13.42
C LEU A 244 5.15 6.47 -13.23
N ALA A 245 4.31 6.24 -12.23
CA ALA A 245 3.61 4.97 -12.09
C ALA A 245 2.52 4.83 -13.16
N MET A 246 2.02 3.63 -13.42
CA MET A 246 0.82 3.39 -14.22
C MET A 246 -0.20 2.69 -13.33
N ARG A 247 -0.71 3.37 -12.29
CA ARG A 247 -1.64 2.71 -11.37
C ARG A 247 -3.04 2.60 -11.94
N CYS A 248 -3.57 1.40 -11.98
CA CYS A 248 -4.98 1.17 -12.27
C CYS A 248 -5.75 1.08 -10.94
N LEU A 249 -7.05 1.34 -10.94
CA LEU A 249 -7.91 1.10 -9.77
C LEU A 249 -8.86 -0.06 -10.03
N LEU A 250 -8.79 -1.08 -9.19
CA LEU A 250 -9.74 -2.17 -9.15
C LEU A 250 -10.76 -1.94 -8.04
N VAL A 251 -12.05 -2.12 -8.33
CA VAL A 251 -13.12 -2.05 -7.34
C VAL A 251 -13.92 -3.36 -7.37
N GLU A 252 -13.96 -4.05 -6.24
CA GLU A 252 -14.87 -5.18 -6.04
C GLU A 252 -16.28 -4.65 -5.82
N HIS A 253 -17.09 -4.70 -6.87
CA HIS A 253 -18.46 -4.19 -6.86
C HIS A 253 -19.48 -5.35 -6.97
N PRO A 254 -20.65 -5.27 -6.30
CA PRO A 254 -21.69 -6.31 -6.39
C PRO A 254 -22.15 -6.65 -7.82
N ASP A 255 -22.10 -5.68 -8.73
CA ASP A 255 -22.45 -5.86 -10.16
C ASP A 255 -21.27 -6.35 -11.02
N GLY A 256 -20.17 -6.79 -10.40
CA GLY A 256 -18.97 -7.32 -11.06
C GLY A 256 -17.74 -6.43 -10.89
N LEU A 257 -16.57 -7.00 -11.15
CA LEU A 257 -15.29 -6.35 -10.94
C LEU A 257 -15.10 -5.17 -11.91
N VAL A 258 -14.78 -3.99 -11.38
CA VAL A 258 -14.58 -2.75 -12.15
C VAL A 258 -13.12 -2.37 -12.15
N LEU A 259 -12.54 -2.19 -13.33
CA LEU A 259 -11.18 -1.73 -13.54
C LEU A 259 -11.20 -0.33 -14.16
N ILE A 260 -10.50 0.62 -13.56
CA ILE A 260 -10.28 1.97 -14.10
C ILE A 260 -8.84 2.06 -14.61
N ASP A 261 -8.73 2.36 -15.90
CA ASP A 261 -7.52 2.30 -16.73
C ASP A 261 -6.80 0.95 -16.73
N THR A 262 -5.85 0.78 -17.64
CA THR A 262 -5.25 -0.52 -17.99
C THR A 262 -3.75 -0.49 -18.22
N GLY A 263 -3.07 0.63 -17.97
CA GLY A 263 -1.63 0.74 -18.20
C GLY A 263 -1.26 0.68 -19.69
N LEU A 264 0.00 0.32 -19.97
CA LEU A 264 0.60 0.38 -21.31
C LEU A 264 0.42 -0.87 -22.19
N GLY A 265 0.18 -2.04 -21.61
CA GLY A 265 0.12 -3.30 -22.37
C GLY A 265 1.49 -3.74 -22.91
N ASN A 266 1.50 -4.56 -23.97
CA ASN A 266 2.71 -5.26 -24.46
C ASN A 266 2.98 -5.10 -25.97
N LYS A 267 2.45 -4.05 -26.60
CA LYS A 267 2.44 -3.92 -28.07
C LYS A 267 3.63 -3.16 -28.64
N GLU A 268 4.35 -2.45 -27.78
CA GLU A 268 5.39 -1.48 -28.15
C GLU A 268 6.74 -2.13 -28.42
N ASN A 269 7.54 -1.49 -29.27
CA ASN A 269 8.84 -2.01 -29.69
C ASN A 269 9.99 -1.52 -28.78
N ALA A 270 11.18 -2.12 -28.91
CA ALA A 270 12.34 -1.78 -28.09
C ALA A 270 12.73 -0.29 -28.11
N LYS A 271 12.52 0.41 -29.24
CA LYS A 271 12.79 1.85 -29.34
C LYS A 271 11.83 2.65 -28.46
N PHE A 272 10.53 2.32 -28.50
CA PHE A 272 9.53 2.92 -27.63
C PHE A 272 9.87 2.67 -26.16
N MET A 273 10.20 1.42 -25.82
CA MET A 273 10.57 1.04 -24.45
C MET A 273 11.79 1.82 -23.92
N ASP A 274 12.83 2.05 -24.74
CA ASP A 274 14.00 2.85 -24.33
C ASP A 274 13.67 4.34 -24.16
N ILE A 275 12.92 4.93 -25.10
CA ILE A 275 12.52 6.34 -25.05
C ILE A 275 11.76 6.62 -23.74
N TYR A 276 10.75 5.80 -23.46
CA TYR A 276 9.85 6.00 -22.34
C TYR A 276 10.25 5.21 -21.09
N GLY A 277 11.41 4.54 -21.07
CA GLY A 277 11.93 3.82 -19.91
C GLY A 277 10.90 2.89 -19.27
N VAL A 278 10.16 2.16 -20.10
CA VAL A 278 9.00 1.37 -19.68
C VAL A 278 9.42 0.18 -18.82
N ASP A 279 8.76 0.02 -17.67
CA ASP A 279 8.95 -1.07 -16.71
C ASP A 279 7.59 -1.68 -16.33
N ASN A 280 7.08 -2.57 -17.18
CA ASN A 280 5.77 -3.22 -16.99
C ASN A 280 5.75 -4.72 -17.32
N GLU A 281 6.92 -5.34 -17.45
CA GLU A 281 7.04 -6.77 -17.73
C GLU A 281 6.43 -7.60 -16.58
N GLY A 282 5.56 -8.55 -16.93
CA GLY A 282 4.93 -9.45 -15.98
C GLY A 282 5.82 -10.66 -15.64
N ARG A 283 5.66 -11.20 -14.43
CA ARG A 283 6.30 -12.43 -13.94
C ARG A 283 5.57 -13.68 -14.43
N GLY A 284 4.24 -13.65 -14.43
CA GLY A 284 3.38 -14.74 -14.90
C GLY A 284 2.35 -14.30 -15.93
N GLY A 285 1.91 -13.05 -15.86
CA GLY A 285 1.05 -12.38 -16.82
C GLY A 285 1.81 -11.75 -18.00
N ARG A 286 1.04 -11.18 -18.93
CA ARG A 286 1.61 -10.44 -20.08
C ARG A 286 2.29 -9.16 -19.62
N THR A 287 1.73 -8.52 -18.60
CA THR A 287 2.26 -7.32 -17.94
C THR A 287 2.06 -7.42 -16.43
N LYS A 288 2.62 -6.46 -15.70
CA LYS A 288 2.42 -6.31 -14.25
C LYS A 288 0.95 -6.16 -13.84
N LEU A 289 0.09 -5.60 -14.70
CA LEU A 289 -1.34 -5.48 -14.39
C LEU A 289 -2.00 -6.85 -14.19
N GLU A 290 -1.71 -7.82 -15.05
CA GLU A 290 -2.27 -9.16 -14.90
C GLU A 290 -1.72 -9.90 -13.68
N ASP A 291 -0.45 -9.68 -13.31
CA ASP A 291 0.10 -10.21 -12.07
C ASP A 291 -0.60 -9.60 -10.84
N ALA A 292 -0.81 -8.27 -10.84
CA ALA A 292 -1.49 -7.58 -9.75
C ALA A 292 -2.95 -8.04 -9.57
N LEU A 293 -3.65 -8.33 -10.68
CA LEU A 293 -4.97 -8.96 -10.64
C LEU A 293 -4.89 -10.39 -10.07
N ALA A 294 -3.90 -11.17 -10.49
CA ALA A 294 -3.72 -12.55 -10.05
C ALA A 294 -3.37 -12.65 -8.55
N GLU A 295 -2.64 -11.68 -8.00
CA GLU A 295 -2.37 -11.58 -6.55
C GLU A 295 -3.66 -11.42 -5.72
N LEU A 296 -4.69 -10.78 -6.30
CA LEU A 296 -6.02 -10.66 -5.72
C LEU A 296 -6.95 -11.85 -6.05
N GLY A 297 -6.43 -12.87 -6.73
CA GLY A 297 -7.20 -14.05 -7.12
C GLY A 297 -8.12 -13.83 -8.33
N HIS A 298 -7.88 -12.79 -9.12
CA HIS A 298 -8.65 -12.45 -10.31
C HIS A 298 -7.86 -12.66 -11.60
N THR A 299 -8.59 -12.89 -12.70
CA THR A 299 -8.03 -12.93 -14.04
C THR A 299 -8.62 -11.81 -14.90
N PRO A 300 -8.01 -11.45 -16.05
CA PRO A 300 -8.60 -10.48 -16.97
C PRO A 300 -10.01 -10.85 -17.45
N ALA A 301 -10.36 -12.14 -17.45
CA ALA A 301 -11.72 -12.54 -17.78
C ALA A 301 -12.70 -12.07 -16.70
N ASP A 302 -12.33 -12.00 -15.43
CA ASP A 302 -13.25 -11.69 -14.31
C ASP A 302 -13.69 -10.23 -14.25
N VAL A 303 -13.00 -9.34 -14.98
CA VAL A 303 -13.34 -7.93 -15.10
C VAL A 303 -14.65 -7.77 -15.90
N ALA A 304 -15.65 -7.16 -15.27
CA ALA A 304 -16.96 -6.90 -15.84
C ALA A 304 -17.06 -5.50 -16.48
N TRP A 305 -16.27 -4.54 -16.00
CA TRP A 305 -16.23 -3.17 -16.50
C TRP A 305 -14.80 -2.69 -16.63
N VAL A 306 -14.49 -2.06 -17.76
CA VAL A 306 -13.27 -1.27 -17.94
C VAL A 306 -13.69 0.17 -18.23
N ILE A 307 -13.28 1.09 -17.35
CA ILE A 307 -13.54 2.52 -17.48
C ILE A 307 -12.23 3.19 -17.86
N ASN A 308 -12.14 3.74 -19.07
CA ASN A 308 -10.97 4.52 -19.46
C ASN A 308 -11.17 6.00 -19.12
N THR A 309 -10.21 6.59 -18.44
CA THR A 309 -10.20 8.04 -18.14
C THR A 309 -9.97 8.85 -19.40
N HIS A 310 -9.06 8.36 -20.24
CA HIS A 310 -8.80 8.79 -21.60
C HIS A 310 -8.02 7.70 -22.36
N LEU A 311 -7.68 7.92 -23.64
CA LEU A 311 -7.14 6.87 -24.52
C LEU A 311 -5.66 7.02 -24.90
N HIS A 312 -4.87 7.70 -24.07
CA HIS A 312 -3.41 7.70 -24.22
C HIS A 312 -2.81 6.31 -23.95
N PHE A 313 -1.60 6.09 -24.47
CA PHE A 313 -0.97 4.78 -24.50
C PHE A 313 -0.72 4.17 -23.12
N ASP A 314 -0.49 4.99 -22.10
CA ASP A 314 -0.21 4.59 -20.73
C ASP A 314 -1.45 4.34 -19.87
N HIS A 315 -2.65 4.64 -20.40
CA HIS A 315 -3.93 4.38 -19.75
C HIS A 315 -4.72 3.28 -20.46
N ALA A 316 -4.80 3.36 -21.79
CA ALA A 316 -5.57 2.46 -22.64
C ALA A 316 -4.71 1.40 -23.33
N GLY A 317 -3.39 1.42 -23.13
CA GLY A 317 -2.48 0.46 -23.73
C GLY A 317 -2.80 -0.98 -23.37
N GLY A 318 -3.18 -1.25 -22.12
CA GLY A 318 -3.57 -2.58 -21.67
C GLY A 318 -4.98 -3.02 -22.07
N ASN A 319 -5.80 -2.16 -22.69
CA ASN A 319 -7.12 -2.55 -23.21
C ASN A 319 -7.02 -3.70 -24.21
N THR A 320 -5.90 -3.74 -24.95
CA THR A 320 -5.58 -4.78 -25.92
C THR A 320 -4.17 -5.33 -25.71
N TYR A 321 -3.94 -6.55 -26.17
CA TYR A 321 -2.63 -7.22 -26.08
C TYR A 321 -2.20 -7.74 -27.45
N ARG A 322 -0.89 -7.87 -27.65
CA ARG A 322 -0.31 -8.62 -28.76
C ARG A 322 -0.02 -10.05 -28.30
N ASN A 323 -0.54 -11.04 -29.02
CA ASN A 323 -0.23 -12.44 -28.77
C ASN A 323 1.12 -12.86 -29.40
N ALA A 324 1.58 -14.08 -29.13
CA ALA A 324 2.85 -14.58 -29.70
C ALA A 324 2.84 -14.70 -31.24
N GLY A 325 1.65 -14.82 -31.85
CA GLY A 325 1.45 -14.79 -33.30
C GLY A 325 1.47 -13.38 -33.91
N GLY A 326 1.58 -12.34 -33.08
CA GLY A 326 1.61 -10.94 -33.51
C GLY A 326 0.24 -10.28 -33.64
N GLU A 327 -0.85 -11.01 -33.42
CA GLU A 327 -2.22 -10.51 -33.53
C GLU A 327 -2.61 -9.70 -32.28
N VAL A 328 -3.47 -8.70 -32.49
CA VAL A 328 -3.97 -7.83 -31.41
C VAL A 328 -5.37 -8.28 -30.99
N GLY A 329 -5.53 -8.62 -29.71
CA GLY A 329 -6.81 -9.01 -29.10
C GLY A 329 -7.19 -8.11 -27.94
N VAL A 330 -8.46 -8.18 -27.50
CA VAL A 330 -8.97 -7.44 -26.34
C VAL A 330 -8.56 -8.15 -25.04
N SER A 331 -8.02 -7.41 -24.08
CA SER A 331 -7.43 -7.98 -22.85
C SER A 331 -8.46 -8.47 -21.84
N PHE A 332 -9.62 -7.80 -21.76
CA PHE A 332 -10.70 -8.08 -20.81
C PHE A 332 -11.98 -8.47 -21.56
N PRO A 333 -12.07 -9.72 -22.05
CA PRO A 333 -13.05 -10.11 -23.08
C PRO A 333 -14.51 -10.13 -22.61
N ARG A 334 -14.77 -10.15 -21.29
CA ARG A 334 -16.13 -10.08 -20.71
C ARG A 334 -16.50 -8.65 -20.27
N ALA A 335 -15.56 -7.72 -20.32
CA ALA A 335 -15.77 -6.38 -19.81
C ALA A 335 -16.59 -5.52 -20.77
N ARG A 336 -17.45 -4.67 -20.20
CA ARG A 336 -17.99 -3.50 -20.89
C ARG A 336 -16.99 -2.37 -20.79
N TYR A 337 -16.45 -1.96 -21.94
CA TYR A 337 -15.53 -0.83 -22.02
C TYR A 337 -16.31 0.46 -22.18
N VAL A 338 -15.99 1.47 -21.37
CA VAL A 338 -16.64 2.77 -21.41
C VAL A 338 -15.62 3.90 -21.43
N ALA A 339 -15.95 4.95 -22.20
CA ALA A 339 -15.20 6.20 -22.30
C ALA A 339 -16.17 7.30 -22.75
N GLN A 340 -15.82 8.57 -22.53
CA GLN A 340 -16.61 9.69 -23.07
C GLN A 340 -16.66 9.62 -24.61
N GLN A 341 -17.82 9.89 -25.21
CA GLN A 341 -17.99 10.00 -26.65
C GLN A 341 -17.00 11.01 -27.25
N ARG A 342 -16.81 12.15 -26.56
CA ARG A 342 -15.85 13.18 -26.95
C ARG A 342 -14.40 12.67 -26.98
N GLU A 343 -14.04 11.76 -26.09
CA GLU A 343 -12.70 11.14 -26.08
C GLU A 343 -12.55 10.16 -27.25
N LEU A 344 -13.56 9.32 -27.50
CA LEU A 344 -13.55 8.37 -28.60
C LEU A 344 -13.45 9.08 -29.95
N ASP A 345 -14.17 10.19 -30.12
CA ASP A 345 -14.12 10.99 -31.34
C ASP A 345 -12.76 11.68 -31.48
N PHE A 346 -12.20 12.23 -30.40
CA PHE A 346 -10.89 12.88 -30.42
C PHE A 346 -9.77 11.89 -30.75
N ALA A 347 -9.77 10.70 -30.14
CA ALA A 347 -8.79 9.64 -30.37
C ALA A 347 -8.78 9.10 -31.81
N ARG A 348 -9.93 9.15 -32.51
CA ARG A 348 -10.07 8.69 -33.90
C ARG A 348 -9.56 9.70 -34.93
N HIS A 349 -9.45 10.97 -34.56
CA HIS A 349 -9.02 12.06 -35.45
C HIS A 349 -7.63 12.55 -35.07
N LEU A 350 -6.62 11.70 -35.32
CA LEU A 350 -5.23 12.01 -35.04
C LEU A 350 -4.73 13.22 -35.83
N ASN A 351 -3.84 13.98 -35.21
CA ASN A 351 -3.04 15.01 -35.85
C ASN A 351 -1.57 14.87 -35.42
N GLU A 352 -0.70 15.72 -35.98
CA GLU A 352 0.74 15.68 -35.77
C GLU A 352 1.15 15.80 -34.29
N ARG A 353 0.30 16.41 -33.45
CA ARG A 353 0.52 16.54 -32.02
C ARG A 353 0.06 15.31 -31.23
N THR A 354 -1.11 14.75 -31.57
CA THR A 354 -1.75 13.70 -30.76
C THR A 354 -1.38 12.27 -31.17
N ALA A 355 -0.84 12.08 -32.38
CA ALA A 355 -0.49 10.76 -32.91
C ALA A 355 0.57 9.99 -32.09
N ALA A 356 1.37 10.69 -31.28
CA ALA A 356 2.35 10.05 -30.40
C ALA A 356 1.73 9.49 -29.10
N SER A 357 0.59 10.02 -28.68
CA SER A 357 -0.08 9.62 -27.43
C SER A 357 -1.23 8.65 -27.69
N TYR A 358 -1.99 8.86 -28.77
CA TYR A 358 -3.09 8.00 -29.18
C TYR A 358 -2.62 6.96 -30.18
N LEU A 359 -2.46 5.72 -29.73
CA LEU A 359 -2.05 4.60 -30.57
C LEU A 359 -3.28 3.76 -30.95
N PRO A 360 -3.74 3.76 -32.21
CA PRO A 360 -4.98 3.08 -32.61
C PRO A 360 -5.11 1.61 -32.18
N PRO A 361 -4.04 0.77 -32.17
CA PRO A 361 -4.16 -0.60 -31.68
C PRO A 361 -4.63 -0.73 -30.23
N ASN A 362 -4.54 0.33 -29.42
CA ASN A 362 -4.97 0.33 -28.02
C ASN A 362 -6.50 0.43 -27.87
N PHE A 363 -7.20 1.04 -28.83
CA PHE A 363 -8.63 1.36 -28.67
C PHE A 363 -9.50 1.01 -29.89
N ALA A 364 -8.94 0.96 -31.11
CA ALA A 364 -9.72 0.68 -32.31
C ALA A 364 -10.40 -0.71 -32.32
N PRO A 365 -9.77 -1.79 -31.81
CA PRO A 365 -10.42 -3.12 -31.74
C PRO A 365 -11.46 -3.25 -30.62
N VAL A 366 -11.55 -2.25 -29.72
CA VAL A 366 -12.34 -2.35 -28.49
C VAL A 366 -13.77 -1.83 -28.74
N PRO A 367 -14.82 -2.61 -28.42
CA PRO A 367 -16.20 -2.19 -28.60
C PRO A 367 -16.66 -1.31 -27.43
N PHE A 368 -16.32 -0.02 -27.47
CA PHE A 368 -16.71 0.94 -26.44
C PHE A 368 -18.22 1.20 -26.42
N THR A 369 -18.79 1.27 -25.22
CA THR A 369 -20.07 1.91 -24.95
C THR A 369 -19.80 3.37 -24.57
N PRO A 370 -20.17 4.35 -25.41
CA PRO A 370 -19.85 5.75 -25.18
C PRO A 370 -20.67 6.33 -24.02
N LEU A 371 -20.06 7.25 -23.28
CA LEU A 371 -20.69 8.07 -22.25
C LEU A 371 -20.85 9.51 -22.76
N ASP A 372 -21.85 10.22 -22.25
CA ASP A 372 -22.06 11.63 -22.54
C ASP A 372 -22.26 12.41 -21.23
N GLY A 373 -21.23 13.19 -20.84
CA GLY A 373 -21.29 14.01 -19.65
C GLY A 373 -21.07 13.22 -18.34
N GLU A 374 -21.59 13.77 -17.24
CA GLU A 374 -21.54 13.14 -15.91
C GLU A 374 -22.58 12.00 -15.86
N VAL A 375 -22.12 10.79 -15.55
CA VAL A 375 -22.94 9.58 -15.60
C VAL A 375 -22.72 8.71 -14.37
N ASP A 376 -23.79 8.40 -13.64
CA ASP A 376 -23.81 7.30 -12.66
C ASP A 376 -23.83 5.98 -13.44
N LEU A 377 -22.66 5.36 -13.61
CA LEU A 377 -22.49 4.19 -14.49
C LEU A 377 -23.16 2.94 -13.89
N ILE A 378 -22.86 2.68 -12.62
CA ILE A 378 -23.46 1.65 -11.77
C ILE A 378 -23.54 2.22 -10.34
N PRO A 379 -24.34 1.65 -9.42
CA PRO A 379 -24.49 2.18 -8.07
C PRO A 379 -23.16 2.45 -7.37
N GLY A 380 -22.90 3.71 -6.99
CA GLY A 380 -21.66 4.08 -6.31
C GLY A 380 -20.43 4.23 -7.21
N ILE A 381 -20.54 4.09 -8.54
CA ILE A 381 -19.47 4.40 -9.49
C ILE A 381 -19.98 5.42 -10.51
N ARG A 382 -19.37 6.61 -10.50
CA ARG A 382 -19.75 7.74 -11.36
C ARG A 382 -18.56 8.20 -12.20
N CYS A 383 -18.81 8.43 -13.48
CA CYS A 383 -17.88 9.06 -14.39
C CYS A 383 -18.09 10.57 -14.41
N LEU A 384 -17.03 11.34 -14.14
CA LEU A 384 -17.05 12.80 -14.05
C LEU A 384 -16.22 13.42 -15.19
N PRO A 385 -16.83 14.19 -16.11
CA PRO A 385 -16.06 14.94 -17.11
C PRO A 385 -15.06 15.90 -16.46
N THR A 386 -13.80 15.73 -16.80
CA THR A 386 -12.68 16.54 -16.31
C THR A 386 -11.79 16.95 -17.49
N PRO A 387 -12.34 17.71 -18.46
CA PRO A 387 -11.63 18.08 -19.67
C PRO A 387 -10.44 19.01 -19.36
N GLY A 388 -9.47 19.01 -20.25
CA GLY A 388 -8.27 19.82 -20.14
C GLY A 388 -7.06 19.10 -20.70
N HIS A 389 -6.64 18.04 -20.01
CA HIS A 389 -5.55 17.16 -20.46
C HIS A 389 -5.84 16.63 -21.88
N THR A 390 -7.00 16.00 -22.03
CA THR A 390 -7.66 15.78 -23.32
C THR A 390 -9.05 16.42 -23.28
N PRO A 391 -9.66 16.73 -24.44
CA PRO A 391 -11.02 17.30 -24.47
C PRO A 391 -12.09 16.37 -23.89
N GLY A 392 -11.88 15.05 -23.96
CA GLY A 392 -12.79 14.01 -23.48
C GLY A 392 -12.39 13.39 -22.14
N HIS A 393 -11.33 13.87 -21.49
CA HIS A 393 -10.83 13.32 -20.24
C HIS A 393 -11.92 13.28 -19.15
N GLN A 394 -11.96 12.19 -18.38
CA GLN A 394 -12.85 12.01 -17.25
C GLN A 394 -12.13 11.41 -16.04
N SER A 395 -12.60 11.76 -14.86
CA SER A 395 -12.20 11.14 -13.58
C SER A 395 -13.32 10.22 -13.10
N VAL A 396 -13.01 9.25 -12.24
CA VAL A 396 -14.00 8.29 -11.73
C VAL A 396 -14.18 8.48 -10.23
N LEU A 397 -15.42 8.71 -9.80
CA LEU A 397 -15.80 8.82 -8.40
C LEU A 397 -16.44 7.52 -7.92
N VAL A 398 -15.86 6.93 -6.88
CA VAL A 398 -16.37 5.78 -6.14
C VAL A 398 -16.99 6.30 -4.84
N GLU A 399 -18.25 5.98 -4.58
CA GLU A 399 -18.99 6.41 -3.39
C GLU A 399 -19.71 5.23 -2.74
N SER A 400 -19.58 5.13 -1.42
CA SER A 400 -20.27 4.11 -0.63
C SER A 400 -20.31 4.51 0.84
N GLU A 401 -21.47 4.36 1.48
CA GLU A 401 -21.70 4.70 2.90
C GLU A 401 -21.25 6.12 3.30
N GLY A 402 -21.31 7.08 2.37
CA GLY A 402 -20.89 8.48 2.58
C GLY A 402 -19.40 8.73 2.43
N GLU A 403 -18.61 7.69 2.13
CA GLU A 403 -17.19 7.78 1.83
C GLU A 403 -16.99 7.91 0.31
N ARG A 404 -15.98 8.68 -0.10
CA ARG A 404 -15.73 9.01 -1.51
C ARG A 404 -14.25 8.90 -1.87
N LEU A 405 -13.98 8.26 -3.00
CA LEU A 405 -12.66 8.17 -3.63
C LEU A 405 -12.78 8.65 -5.08
N CYS A 406 -11.95 9.60 -5.48
CA CYS A 406 -11.82 10.04 -6.86
C CYS A 406 -10.50 9.53 -7.44
N PHE A 407 -10.58 8.66 -8.45
CA PHE A 407 -9.48 8.36 -9.35
C PHE A 407 -9.32 9.56 -10.31
N ILE A 408 -8.35 10.42 -10.03
CA ILE A 408 -8.28 11.74 -10.68
C ILE A 408 -7.57 11.72 -12.04
N ALA A 409 -6.72 10.72 -12.26
CA ALA A 409 -5.90 10.55 -13.46
C ALA A 409 -5.16 11.84 -13.84
N ASP A 410 -5.12 12.16 -15.13
CA ASP A 410 -4.23 13.18 -15.70
C ASP A 410 -4.74 14.61 -15.56
N LEU A 411 -5.91 14.81 -14.94
CA LEU A 411 -6.25 16.11 -14.39
C LEU A 411 -5.21 16.55 -13.34
N VAL A 412 -4.71 15.60 -12.55
CA VAL A 412 -3.64 15.80 -11.57
C VAL A 412 -2.79 14.52 -11.53
N PRO A 413 -1.84 14.36 -12.46
CA PRO A 413 -1.14 13.08 -12.65
C PRO A 413 -0.36 12.66 -11.39
N THR A 414 0.25 13.63 -10.69
CA THR A 414 0.96 13.39 -9.43
C THR A 414 0.66 14.42 -8.36
N SER A 415 0.95 14.11 -7.10
CA SER A 415 0.84 15.06 -5.98
C SER A 415 1.72 16.30 -6.16
N ALA A 416 2.80 16.22 -6.96
CA ALA A 416 3.62 17.37 -7.31
C ALA A 416 2.84 18.42 -8.14
N HIS A 417 1.79 17.99 -8.87
CA HIS A 417 0.94 18.81 -9.72
C HIS A 417 -0.26 19.43 -8.99
N LEU A 418 -0.36 19.27 -7.67
CA LEU A 418 -1.42 19.88 -6.86
C LEU A 418 -1.50 21.41 -6.93
N PRO A 419 -0.40 22.18 -6.99
CA PRO A 419 -0.52 23.61 -7.22
C PRO A 419 -1.27 23.86 -8.53
N LEU A 420 -2.33 24.67 -8.47
CA LEU A 420 -3.19 24.96 -9.61
C LEU A 420 -2.42 25.27 -10.92
N PRO A 421 -1.39 26.16 -10.94
CA PRO A 421 -0.68 26.49 -12.17
C PRO A 421 0.33 25.44 -12.63
N TRP A 422 0.56 24.35 -11.89
CA TRP A 422 1.45 23.27 -12.29
C TRP A 422 0.68 22.31 -13.19
N ILE A 423 0.75 22.59 -14.49
CA ILE A 423 -0.01 21.93 -15.55
C ILE A 423 0.99 21.43 -16.59
N MET A 424 0.75 20.22 -17.11
CA MET A 424 1.67 19.60 -18.06
C MET A 424 1.69 20.36 -19.38
N GLY A 425 2.81 20.31 -20.08
CA GLY A 425 2.89 20.68 -21.49
C GLY A 425 2.14 19.70 -22.41
N PHE A 426 1.81 18.51 -21.91
CA PHE A 426 0.99 17.51 -22.62
C PHE A 426 -0.48 17.93 -22.75
N ASP A 427 -1.00 18.70 -21.80
CA ASP A 427 -2.39 19.15 -21.80
C ASP A 427 -2.74 19.90 -23.09
N ILE A 428 -3.79 19.45 -23.76
CA ILE A 428 -4.28 20.06 -25.00
C ILE A 428 -4.96 21.41 -24.71
N GLU A 429 -5.66 21.51 -23.58
CA GLU A 429 -6.43 22.69 -23.17
C GLU A 429 -6.02 23.15 -21.75
N PRO A 430 -4.79 23.65 -21.53
CA PRO A 430 -4.25 23.88 -20.18
C PRO A 430 -5.04 24.90 -19.34
N LEU A 431 -5.69 25.88 -19.98
CA LEU A 431 -6.59 26.80 -19.26
C LEU A 431 -7.89 26.12 -18.83
N VAL A 432 -8.37 25.14 -19.60
CA VAL A 432 -9.50 24.30 -19.20
C VAL A 432 -9.07 23.37 -18.06
N THR A 433 -7.87 22.79 -18.11
CA THR A 433 -7.30 22.03 -16.97
C THR A 433 -7.28 22.86 -15.70
N LEU A 434 -6.83 24.13 -15.76
CA LEU A 434 -6.78 25.01 -14.60
C LEU A 434 -8.15 25.18 -13.92
N GLU A 435 -9.19 25.43 -14.72
CA GLU A 435 -10.56 25.60 -14.24
C GLU A 435 -11.15 24.28 -13.73
N THR A 436 -10.90 23.18 -14.44
CA THR A 436 -11.32 21.83 -14.03
C THR A 436 -10.67 21.45 -12.69
N LYS A 437 -9.37 21.69 -12.50
CA LYS A 437 -8.67 21.47 -11.21
C LYS A 437 -9.34 22.27 -10.10
N ARG A 438 -9.62 23.56 -10.31
CA ARG A 438 -10.26 24.42 -9.30
C ARG A 438 -11.64 23.90 -8.88
N ARG A 439 -12.46 23.48 -9.86
CA ARG A 439 -13.77 22.88 -9.61
C ARG A 439 -13.65 21.58 -8.80
N MET A 440 -12.77 20.67 -9.23
CA MET A 440 -12.60 19.37 -8.60
C MET A 440 -12.02 19.49 -7.18
N TYR A 441 -11.08 20.41 -6.94
CA TYR A 441 -10.53 20.63 -5.60
C TYR A 441 -11.56 21.19 -4.62
N THR A 442 -12.43 22.09 -5.10
CA THR A 442 -13.52 22.64 -4.28
C THR A 442 -14.49 21.54 -3.86
N ARG A 443 -14.85 20.64 -4.77
CA ARG A 443 -15.69 19.47 -4.47
C ARG A 443 -14.99 18.51 -3.52
N ALA A 444 -13.77 18.11 -3.87
CA ALA A 444 -13.00 17.15 -3.08
C ALA A 444 -12.77 17.62 -1.63
N GLU A 445 -12.48 18.90 -1.41
CA GLU A 445 -12.36 19.46 -0.07
C GLU A 445 -13.71 19.52 0.65
N GLY A 446 -14.74 20.11 0.03
CA GLY A 446 -16.04 20.31 0.66
C GLY A 446 -16.79 19.02 0.98
N GLU A 447 -16.56 17.98 0.17
CA GLU A 447 -17.20 16.67 0.30
C GLU A 447 -16.29 15.60 0.91
N GLY A 448 -15.05 15.96 1.28
CA GLY A 448 -14.10 15.08 1.96
C GLY A 448 -13.63 13.89 1.13
N TRP A 449 -13.33 14.07 -0.15
CA TRP A 449 -12.88 13.00 -1.04
C TRP A 449 -11.46 12.55 -0.71
N LEU A 450 -11.22 11.24 -0.84
CA LEU A 450 -9.89 10.73 -1.15
C LEU A 450 -9.60 10.95 -2.64
N VAL A 451 -8.36 11.25 -2.96
CA VAL A 451 -7.88 11.46 -4.33
C VAL A 451 -6.74 10.49 -4.59
N LEU A 452 -6.93 9.59 -5.55
CA LEU A 452 -5.96 8.58 -5.97
C LEU A 452 -5.20 9.08 -7.20
N PHE A 453 -3.87 9.01 -7.15
CA PHE A 453 -2.97 9.44 -8.21
C PHE A 453 -2.46 8.24 -9.02
N GLU A 454 -2.75 8.26 -10.31
CA GLU A 454 -2.30 7.21 -11.24
C GLU A 454 -0.77 7.23 -11.41
N HIS A 455 -0.22 8.42 -11.66
CA HIS A 455 1.18 8.56 -12.09
C HIS A 455 2.16 8.90 -10.98
N ASP A 456 1.72 9.25 -9.77
CA ASP A 456 2.66 9.62 -8.71
C ASP A 456 3.45 8.40 -8.24
N PRO A 457 4.77 8.29 -8.42
CA PRO A 457 5.51 7.08 -8.06
C PRO A 457 5.47 6.78 -6.56
N ASP A 458 5.27 7.80 -5.72
CA ASP A 458 5.47 7.72 -4.26
C ASP A 458 4.17 7.91 -3.47
N VAL A 459 3.13 8.50 -4.04
CA VAL A 459 1.86 8.80 -3.35
C VAL A 459 0.71 8.11 -4.06
N VAL A 460 0.08 7.13 -3.41
CA VAL A 460 -1.05 6.40 -3.99
C VAL A 460 -2.33 7.22 -3.89
N VAL A 461 -2.67 7.66 -2.67
CA VAL A 461 -3.93 8.33 -2.36
C VAL A 461 -3.74 9.30 -1.19
N GLY A 462 -4.54 10.35 -1.12
CA GLY A 462 -4.61 11.24 0.05
C GLY A 462 -5.86 12.12 0.01
N ARG A 463 -6.04 12.99 1.00
CA ARG A 463 -7.15 13.96 1.02
C ARG A 463 -6.66 15.34 0.61
N LEU A 464 -7.49 16.07 -0.12
CA LEU A 464 -7.23 17.48 -0.37
C LEU A 464 -7.73 18.31 0.81
N ALA A 465 -6.87 19.20 1.30
CA ALA A 465 -7.23 20.20 2.29
C ALA A 465 -6.72 21.57 1.86
N ARG A 466 -7.32 22.63 2.40
CA ARG A 466 -6.82 23.99 2.15
C ARG A 466 -5.48 24.21 2.82
N GLU A 467 -4.55 24.76 2.06
CA GLU A 467 -3.22 25.17 2.53
C GLU A 467 -2.99 26.62 2.09
N GLY A 468 -3.21 27.56 3.02
CA GLY A 468 -3.16 28.99 2.73
C GLY A 468 -4.18 29.41 1.67
N ARG A 469 -3.69 29.92 0.53
CA ARG A 469 -4.52 30.32 -0.64
C ARG A 469 -4.71 29.19 -1.67
N GLY A 470 -4.17 28.00 -1.42
CA GLY A 470 -4.21 26.87 -2.34
C GLY A 470 -4.73 25.59 -1.67
N PHE A 471 -4.40 24.46 -2.29
CA PHE A 471 -4.72 23.13 -1.81
C PHE A 471 -3.43 22.34 -1.59
N GLY A 472 -3.41 21.58 -0.50
CA GLY A 472 -2.35 20.64 -0.14
C GLY A 472 -2.93 19.24 0.04
N LEU A 473 -2.04 18.25 0.12
CA LEU A 473 -2.42 16.87 0.42
C LEU A 473 -2.24 16.59 1.91
N VAL A 474 -3.26 16.06 2.56
CA VAL A 474 -3.21 15.57 3.94
C VAL A 474 -3.46 14.08 3.97
N GLU A 475 -2.95 13.43 5.01
CA GLU A 475 -3.06 11.98 5.23
C GLU A 475 -2.59 11.13 4.01
N PRO A 476 -1.42 11.40 3.40
CA PRO A 476 -0.99 10.66 2.22
C PRO A 476 -0.67 9.20 2.54
N VAL A 477 -1.15 8.31 1.69
CA VAL A 477 -0.68 6.93 1.57
C VAL A 477 0.41 6.92 0.54
N ARG A 478 1.61 6.53 0.97
CA ARG A 478 2.75 6.43 0.08
C ARG A 478 2.87 5.03 -0.52
N ALA A 479 3.26 4.97 -1.79
CA ALA A 479 3.77 3.75 -2.41
C ALA A 479 5.08 3.38 -1.72
N GLY A 480 5.32 2.08 -1.56
CA GLY A 480 6.49 1.55 -0.85
C GLY A 480 7.80 1.92 -1.51
#